data_AF-A0A5D2KWZ9-F1
#
_entry.id   AF-A0A5D2KWZ9-F1
#
_cell.length_a   1.000
_cell.length_b   1.000
_cell.length_c   1.000
_cell.angle_alpha   90.00
_cell.angle_beta   90.00
_cell.angle_gamma   90.00
#
_symmetry.space_group_name_H-M   'P 1'
#
loop_
_entity.id
_entity.type
_entity.pdbx_description
1 polymer ?
#
loop_
_entity_poly.entity_id
_entity_poly.type
_entity_poly.pdbx_seq_one_letter_code
_entity_poly.pdbx_strand_id
1 'polypeptide(L)'
;MAIRPKDDVLIDALLHQQSLGNRIDRVFTTMAYENMANELHEKIGIPIEKGLLKNRIKTLKHNFYECYDLFNCRSGFAWSPGTKMWTAKPELWKALAKSKPDAKKWMITRIANYDMLSWKYLKGSLKSIREAIKDVAEAIREGNVIAERGQPRHIFSLLQTLGPLFGCTAEGRWHIKIYWLVRILFSFISLEWVGKQGYCT
;
A
#
# COMPACT_ATOMS: atom_id res chain seq x y z
N MET A 1 -7.10 2.85 29.87
CA MET A 1 -8.26 3.41 29.15
C MET A 1 -9.03 2.25 28.54
N ALA A 2 -10.26 1.97 29.01
CA ALA A 2 -11.08 0.88 28.49
C ALA A 2 -11.57 1.21 27.07
N ILE A 3 -11.50 0.21 26.18
CA ILE A 3 -12.14 0.22 24.87
C ILE A 3 -13.63 0.52 25.08
N ARG A 4 -14.16 1.54 24.40
CA ARG A 4 -15.59 1.86 24.50
C ARG A 4 -16.30 1.14 23.35
N PRO A 5 -17.41 0.42 23.61
CA PRO A 5 -18.25 -0.21 22.58
C PRO A 5 -18.61 0.72 21.40
N LYS A 6 -18.57 2.04 21.65
CA LYS A 6 -18.79 3.10 20.66
C LYS A 6 -17.80 3.11 19.49
N ASP A 7 -16.55 2.65 19.69
CA ASP A 7 -15.55 2.69 18.62
C ASP A 7 -15.77 1.59 17.59
N ASP A 8 -16.13 0.37 18.01
CA ASP A 8 -16.40 -0.73 17.09
C ASP A 8 -17.61 -0.40 16.21
N VAL A 9 -18.66 0.15 16.81
CA VAL A 9 -19.85 0.65 16.08
C VAL A 9 -19.48 1.76 15.09
N LEU A 10 -18.62 2.70 15.50
CA LEU A 10 -18.09 3.74 14.61
C LEU A 10 -17.37 3.14 13.40
N ILE A 11 -16.57 2.14 13.65
CA ILE A 11 -15.73 1.49 12.66
C ILE A 11 -16.56 0.71 11.64
N ASP A 12 -17.63 0.05 12.10
CA ASP A 12 -18.63 -0.60 11.26
C ASP A 12 -19.38 0.41 10.39
N ALA A 13 -19.84 1.53 10.96
CA ALA A 13 -20.50 2.58 10.17
C ALA A 13 -19.57 3.19 9.11
N LEU A 14 -18.29 3.37 9.44
CA LEU A 14 -17.27 3.80 8.49
C LEU A 14 -17.07 2.81 7.35
N LEU A 15 -17.15 1.50 7.63
CA LEU A 15 -17.09 0.46 6.62
C LEU A 15 -18.32 0.48 5.72
N HIS A 16 -19.50 0.56 6.33
CA HIS A 16 -20.77 0.55 5.63
C HIS A 16 -20.88 1.71 4.64
N GLN A 17 -20.59 2.94 5.09
CA GLN A 17 -20.58 4.10 4.19
C GLN A 17 -19.50 4.03 3.12
N GLN A 18 -18.38 3.35 3.39
CA GLN A 18 -17.35 3.13 2.37
C GLN A 18 -17.80 2.11 1.31
N SER A 19 -18.52 1.05 1.68
CA SER A 19 -19.09 0.11 0.71
C SER A 19 -20.18 0.73 -0.16
N LEU A 20 -20.89 1.74 0.36
CA LEU A 20 -21.88 2.51 -0.40
C LEU A 20 -21.26 3.53 -1.36
N GLY A 21 -19.93 3.65 -1.41
CA GLY A 21 -19.26 4.59 -2.30
C GLY A 21 -19.35 6.06 -1.87
N ASN A 22 -19.78 6.35 -0.63
CA ASN A 22 -19.91 7.71 -0.10
C ASN A 22 -18.55 8.37 0.26
N ARG A 23 -17.51 8.07 -0.52
CA ARG A 23 -16.13 8.54 -0.32
C ARG A 23 -15.58 9.05 -1.65
N ILE A 24 -15.28 10.35 -1.69
CA ILE A 24 -14.68 11.05 -2.84
C ILE A 24 -13.27 11.47 -2.44
N ASP A 25 -12.27 11.18 -3.27
CA ASP A 25 -10.86 11.56 -3.03
C ASP A 25 -10.35 11.22 -1.61
N ARG A 26 -10.75 10.04 -1.11
CA ARG A 26 -10.39 9.52 0.22
C ARG A 26 -11.04 10.27 1.39
N VAL A 27 -11.93 11.23 1.14
CA VAL A 27 -12.73 11.96 2.13
C VAL A 27 -14.18 11.48 2.11
N PHE A 28 -14.78 11.28 3.27
CA PHE A 28 -16.21 10.96 3.37
C PHE A 28 -17.05 12.20 3.07
N THR A 29 -18.14 12.03 2.33
CA THR A 29 -19.06 13.12 2.02
C THR A 29 -19.78 13.62 3.27
N THR A 30 -20.36 14.82 3.20
CA THR A 30 -21.20 15.37 4.28
C THR A 30 -22.32 14.42 4.68
N MET A 31 -22.99 13.83 3.69
CA MET A 31 -24.06 12.84 3.84
C MET A 31 -23.55 11.54 4.50
N ALA A 32 -22.33 11.09 4.16
CA ALA A 32 -21.73 9.93 4.82
C ALA A 32 -21.58 10.14 6.33
N TYR A 33 -21.14 11.33 6.76
CA TYR A 33 -20.99 11.64 8.18
C TYR A 33 -22.34 11.76 8.91
N GLU A 34 -23.38 12.24 8.24
CA GLU A 34 -24.74 12.28 8.79
C GLU A 34 -25.32 10.88 8.95
N ASN A 35 -25.18 10.03 7.93
CA ASN A 35 -25.59 8.63 8.00
C ASN A 35 -24.85 7.88 9.11
N MET A 36 -23.53 8.09 9.26
CA MET A 36 -22.77 7.51 10.38
C MET A 36 -23.31 7.98 11.73
N ALA A 37 -23.59 9.27 11.87
CA ALA A 37 -24.12 9.81 13.13
C ALA A 37 -25.48 9.17 13.48
N ASN A 38 -26.35 8.98 12.49
CA ASN A 38 -27.64 8.31 12.65
C ASN A 38 -27.48 6.83 13.00
N GLU A 39 -26.64 6.08 12.27
CA GLU A 39 -26.36 4.66 12.57
C GLU A 39 -25.81 4.48 14.00
N LEU A 40 -24.95 5.40 14.44
CA LEU A 40 -24.41 5.38 15.81
C LEU A 40 -25.49 5.74 16.83
N HIS A 41 -26.36 6.70 16.51
CA HIS A 41 -27.48 7.05 17.37
C HIS A 41 -28.45 5.87 17.54
N GLU A 42 -28.80 5.17 16.46
CA GLU A 42 -29.67 3.99 16.49
C GLU A 42 -29.08 2.85 17.33
N LYS A 43 -27.77 2.60 17.19
CA LYS A 43 -27.10 1.49 17.89
C LYS A 43 -26.74 1.80 19.35
N ILE A 44 -26.43 3.05 19.67
CA ILE A 44 -25.90 3.45 20.99
C ILE A 44 -26.96 4.21 21.81
N GLY A 45 -28.04 4.67 21.18
CA GLY A 45 -29.13 5.45 21.80
C GLY A 45 -28.76 6.90 22.12
N ILE A 46 -27.59 7.38 21.71
CA ILE A 46 -27.07 8.70 22.07
C ILE A 46 -26.82 9.50 20.80
N PRO A 47 -27.36 10.74 20.66
CA PRO A 47 -27.04 11.60 19.54
C PRO A 47 -25.54 11.91 19.52
N ILE A 48 -24.89 11.66 18.39
CA ILE A 48 -23.46 11.95 18.23
C ILE A 48 -23.28 13.10 17.28
N GLU A 49 -22.66 14.17 17.77
CA GLU A 49 -22.31 15.31 16.94
C GLU A 49 -21.24 14.94 15.91
N LYS A 50 -21.43 15.43 14.68
CA LYS A 50 -20.50 15.24 13.56
C LYS A 50 -19.06 15.69 13.87
N GLY A 51 -18.89 16.76 14.66
CA GLY A 51 -17.57 17.23 15.10
C GLY A 51 -16.84 16.19 15.96
N LEU A 52 -17.55 15.63 16.94
CA LEU A 52 -17.03 14.57 17.82
C LEU A 52 -16.67 13.31 17.04
N LEU A 53 -17.50 12.93 16.07
CA LEU A 53 -17.27 11.81 15.16
C LEU A 53 -15.96 11.96 14.39
N LYS A 54 -15.76 13.12 13.74
CA LYS A 54 -14.52 13.45 13.00
C LYS A 54 -13.30 13.43 13.90
N ASN A 55 -13.39 14.01 15.09
CA ASN A 55 -12.31 14.02 16.06
C ASN A 55 -11.93 12.60 16.47
N ARG A 56 -12.93 11.73 16.73
CA ARG A 56 -12.67 10.34 17.09
C ARG A 56 -11.99 9.57 15.96
N ILE A 57 -12.46 9.72 14.73
CA ILE A 57 -11.84 9.12 13.55
C ILE A 57 -10.38 9.56 13.40
N LYS A 58 -10.10 10.86 13.61
CA LYS A 58 -8.74 11.40 13.56
C LYS A 58 -7.84 10.74 14.60
N THR A 59 -8.30 10.60 15.84
CA THR A 59 -7.57 9.89 16.90
C THR A 59 -7.32 8.42 16.55
N LEU A 60 -8.32 7.70 16.04
CA LEU A 60 -8.18 6.29 15.67
C LEU A 60 -7.13 6.10 14.56
N LYS A 61 -7.13 6.97 13.54
CA LYS A 61 -6.12 6.95 12.48
C LYS A 61 -4.73 7.26 13.01
N HIS A 62 -4.60 8.31 13.82
CA HIS A 62 -3.32 8.72 14.39
C HIS A 62 -2.68 7.59 15.20
N ASN A 63 -3.45 6.96 16.10
CA ASN A 63 -3.00 5.83 16.90
C ASN A 63 -2.56 4.64 16.06
N PHE A 64 -3.30 4.35 14.98
CA PHE A 64 -2.94 3.28 14.05
C PHE A 64 -1.61 3.57 13.35
N TYR A 65 -1.45 4.76 12.76
CA TYR A 65 -0.23 5.11 12.04
C TYR A 65 0.98 5.13 12.98
N GLU A 66 0.84 5.71 14.17
CA GLU A 66 1.92 5.72 15.16
C GLU A 66 2.39 4.29 15.50
N CYS A 67 1.45 3.36 15.71
CA CYS A 67 1.79 1.95 15.96
C CYS A 67 2.37 1.25 14.73
N TYR A 68 1.77 1.46 13.56
CA TYR A 68 2.22 0.85 12.32
C TYR A 68 3.68 1.26 12.04
N ASP A 69 3.99 2.55 12.11
CA ASP A 69 5.34 3.06 11.89
C ASP A 69 6.33 2.59 12.97
N LEU A 70 5.88 2.44 14.22
CA LEU A 70 6.73 1.97 15.31
C LEU A 70 7.09 0.49 15.23
N PHE A 71 6.16 -0.36 14.79
CA PHE A 71 6.26 -1.80 14.98
C PHE A 71 6.31 -2.62 13.68
N ASN A 72 5.77 -2.11 12.56
CA ASN A 72 5.62 -2.90 11.32
C ASN A 72 6.95 -3.36 10.70
N CYS A 73 8.05 -2.65 10.97
CA CYS A 73 9.39 -2.99 10.46
C CYS A 73 10.37 -3.42 11.57
N ARG A 74 9.88 -3.67 12.79
CA ARG A 74 10.74 -3.96 13.94
C ARG A 74 10.63 -5.42 14.35
N SER A 75 11.73 -6.15 14.25
CA SER A 75 11.78 -7.56 14.64
C SER A 75 11.48 -7.75 16.13
N GLY A 76 10.73 -8.80 16.45
CA GLY A 76 10.42 -9.21 17.82
C GLY A 76 9.22 -8.51 18.47
N PHE A 77 8.55 -7.58 17.77
CA PHE A 77 7.23 -7.08 18.14
C PHE A 77 6.17 -7.80 17.31
N ALA A 78 5.14 -8.31 17.98
CA ALA A 78 4.03 -9.03 17.36
C ALA A 78 2.70 -8.47 17.84
N TRP A 79 1.78 -8.24 16.90
CA TRP A 79 0.41 -7.88 17.23
C TRP A 79 -0.36 -9.11 17.72
N SER A 80 -1.07 -8.99 18.84
CA SER A 80 -1.94 -10.05 19.38
C SER A 80 -3.42 -9.71 19.15
N PRO A 81 -4.11 -10.41 18.23
CA PRO A 81 -5.52 -10.15 17.94
C PRO A 81 -6.47 -10.46 19.11
N GLY A 82 -6.06 -11.35 20.03
CA GLY A 82 -6.86 -11.74 21.20
C GLY A 82 -6.82 -10.69 22.31
N THR A 83 -5.63 -10.15 22.62
CA THR A 83 -5.50 -9.10 23.64
C THR A 83 -5.70 -7.70 23.07
N LYS A 84 -5.71 -7.57 21.73
CA LYS A 84 -5.72 -6.29 20.99
C LYS A 84 -4.56 -5.39 21.40
N MET A 85 -3.37 -5.98 21.56
CA MET A 85 -2.16 -5.29 22.02
C MET A 85 -0.92 -5.77 21.26
N TRP A 86 0.11 -4.91 21.26
CA TRP A 86 1.44 -5.33 20.86
C TRP A 86 2.10 -6.14 21.97
N THR A 87 2.79 -7.21 21.57
CA THR A 87 3.50 -8.13 22.45
C THR A 87 4.94 -8.23 22.00
N ALA A 88 5.86 -8.28 22.96
CA ALA A 88 7.29 -8.41 22.71
C ALA A 88 7.96 -8.88 24.01
N LYS A 89 9.20 -9.34 23.91
CA LYS A 89 9.99 -9.69 25.10
C LYS A 89 10.26 -8.44 25.96
N PRO A 90 10.36 -8.57 27.30
CA PRO A 90 10.59 -7.43 28.19
C PRO A 90 11.81 -6.57 27.83
N GLU A 91 12.87 -7.21 27.30
CA GLU A 91 14.11 -6.53 26.91
C GLU A 91 13.86 -5.58 25.73
N LEU A 92 13.02 -5.98 24.77
CA LEU A 92 12.65 -5.17 23.61
C LEU A 92 11.80 -3.97 24.03
N TRP A 93 10.87 -4.16 24.97
CA TRP A 93 10.11 -3.05 25.56
C TRP A 93 11.01 -2.06 26.31
N LYS A 94 11.97 -2.55 27.10
CA LYS A 94 12.95 -1.71 27.81
C LYS A 94 13.81 -0.90 26.83
N ALA A 95 14.28 -1.54 25.75
CA ALA A 95 15.06 -0.87 24.71
C ALA A 95 14.24 0.19 23.97
N LEU A 96 13.00 -0.14 23.57
CA LEU A 96 12.07 0.81 22.94
C LEU A 96 11.80 2.00 23.87
N ALA A 97 11.47 1.74 25.14
CA ALA A 97 11.21 2.74 26.16
C ALA A 97 12.40 3.69 26.42
N LYS A 98 13.63 3.22 26.24
CA LYS A 98 14.85 4.05 26.31
C LYS A 98 15.01 4.92 25.06
N SER A 99 14.77 4.37 23.87
CA SER A 99 14.91 5.09 22.60
C SER A 99 13.78 6.07 22.29
N LYS A 100 12.55 5.74 22.67
CA LYS A 100 11.31 6.49 22.41
C LYS A 100 10.40 6.42 23.64
N PRO A 101 10.60 7.30 24.64
CA PRO A 101 9.83 7.30 25.87
C PRO A 101 8.31 7.37 25.64
N ASP A 102 7.85 8.14 24.64
CA ASP A 102 6.43 8.29 24.32
C ASP A 102 5.77 6.98 23.88
N ALA A 103 6.54 6.04 23.34
CA ALA A 103 6.04 4.74 22.91
C ALA A 103 5.70 3.81 24.09
N LYS A 104 6.10 4.15 25.33
CA LYS A 104 5.75 3.38 26.54
C LYS A 104 4.25 3.21 26.70
N LYS A 105 3.45 4.18 26.25
CA LYS A 105 1.98 4.09 26.30
C LYS A 105 1.46 2.83 25.60
N TRP A 106 2.13 2.37 24.55
CA TRP A 106 1.73 1.20 23.75
C TRP A 106 1.96 -0.14 24.47
N MET A 107 2.71 -0.17 25.56
CA MET A 107 2.91 -1.38 26.38
C MET A 107 1.61 -1.87 27.03
N ILE A 108 0.70 -0.95 27.35
CA ILE A 108 -0.56 -1.23 28.06
C ILE A 108 -1.80 -0.81 27.26
N THR A 109 -1.62 -0.18 26.11
CA THR A 109 -2.72 0.34 25.31
C THR A 109 -3.31 -0.76 24.45
N ARG A 110 -4.61 -1.00 24.62
CA ARG A 110 -5.40 -1.82 23.72
C ARG A 110 -5.86 -1.02 22.52
N ILE A 111 -5.74 -1.57 21.32
CA ILE A 111 -6.16 -0.97 20.05
C ILE A 111 -7.13 -1.94 19.37
N ALA A 112 -8.39 -1.91 19.78
CA ALA A 112 -9.42 -2.86 19.34
C ALA A 112 -9.51 -2.96 17.80
N ASN A 113 -9.28 -1.84 17.13
CA ASN A 113 -9.50 -1.65 15.71
C ASN A 113 -8.25 -1.79 14.84
N TYR A 114 -7.11 -2.17 15.42
CA TYR A 114 -5.86 -2.26 14.70
C TYR A 114 -5.92 -3.28 13.56
N ASP A 115 -6.49 -4.46 13.80
CA ASP A 115 -6.66 -5.52 12.78
C ASP A 115 -7.40 -5.00 11.55
N MET A 116 -8.51 -4.31 11.79
CA MET A 116 -9.39 -3.83 10.73
C MET A 116 -8.79 -2.67 9.94
N LEU A 117 -8.05 -1.78 10.62
CA LEU A 117 -7.30 -0.70 9.97
C LEU A 117 -6.07 -1.23 9.21
N SER A 118 -5.39 -2.24 9.75
CA SER A 118 -4.26 -2.91 9.11
C SER A 118 -4.69 -3.58 7.81
N TRP A 119 -5.76 -4.36 7.83
CA TRP A 119 -6.36 -4.95 6.63
C TRP A 119 -6.66 -3.90 5.55
N LYS A 120 -7.29 -2.77 5.92
CA LYS A 120 -7.59 -1.69 4.98
C LYS A 120 -6.33 -1.06 4.39
N TYR A 121 -5.32 -0.82 5.21
CA TYR A 121 -4.05 -0.25 4.78
C TYR A 121 -3.35 -1.19 3.79
N LEU A 122 -3.22 -2.47 4.13
CA LEU A 122 -2.64 -3.50 3.28
C LEU A 122 -3.39 -3.64 1.95
N LYS A 123 -4.73 -3.62 1.96
CA LYS A 123 -5.55 -3.66 0.74
C LYS A 123 -5.30 -2.44 -0.16
N GLY A 124 -5.11 -1.26 0.43
CA GLY A 124 -4.74 -0.05 -0.30
C GLY A 124 -3.37 -0.18 -0.98
N SER A 125 -2.38 -0.67 -0.25
CA SER A 125 -1.03 -0.91 -0.77
C SER A 125 -1.03 -1.95 -1.90
N LEU A 126 -1.77 -3.07 -1.74
CA LEU A 126 -1.90 -4.09 -2.79
C LEU A 126 -2.57 -3.55 -4.05
N LYS A 127 -3.58 -2.68 -3.93
CA LYS A 127 -4.17 -2.00 -5.08
C LYS A 127 -3.13 -1.14 -5.79
N SER A 128 -2.35 -0.34 -5.04
CA SER A 128 -1.29 0.49 -5.62
C SER A 128 -0.24 -0.33 -6.35
N ILE A 129 0.20 -1.45 -5.76
CA ILE A 129 1.16 -2.37 -6.37
C ILE A 129 0.57 -2.99 -7.64
N ARG A 130 -0.70 -3.42 -7.60
CA ARG A 130 -1.39 -3.98 -8.78
C ARG A 130 -1.45 -2.99 -9.93
N GLU A 131 -1.78 -1.72 -9.67
CA GLU A 131 -1.81 -0.70 -10.72
C GLU A 131 -0.40 -0.45 -11.28
N ALA A 132 0.63 -0.33 -10.43
CA ALA A 132 2.01 -0.21 -10.90
C ALA A 132 2.47 -1.40 -11.78
N ILE A 133 2.05 -2.63 -11.44
CA ILE A 133 2.33 -3.81 -12.26
C ILE A 133 1.64 -3.72 -13.63
N LYS A 134 0.41 -3.21 -13.70
CA LYS A 134 -0.28 -3.02 -14.98
C LYS A 134 0.44 -2.00 -15.86
N ASP A 135 0.91 -0.89 -15.27
CA ASP A 135 1.65 0.13 -16.00
C ASP A 135 2.94 -0.43 -16.61
N VAL A 136 3.68 -1.25 -15.84
CA VAL A 136 4.88 -1.94 -16.34
C VAL A 136 4.52 -2.94 -17.45
N ALA A 137 3.44 -3.71 -17.29
CA ALA A 137 3.00 -4.67 -18.30
C ALA A 137 2.55 -4.00 -19.60
N GLU A 138 1.93 -2.81 -19.52
CA GLU A 138 1.57 -1.98 -20.67
C GLU A 138 2.81 -1.54 -21.44
N ALA A 139 3.79 -0.97 -20.74
CA ALA A 139 5.03 -0.50 -21.35
C ALA A 139 5.84 -1.64 -22.00
N ILE A 140 5.85 -2.83 -21.40
CA ILE A 140 6.46 -4.03 -22.01
C ILE A 140 5.77 -4.39 -23.32
N ARG A 141 4.43 -4.36 -23.35
CA ARG A 141 3.65 -4.70 -24.54
C ARG A 141 3.88 -3.70 -25.67
N GLU A 142 3.89 -2.41 -25.35
CA GLU A 142 4.20 -1.34 -26.32
C GLU A 142 5.61 -1.48 -26.89
N GLY A 143 6.60 -1.77 -26.03
CA GLY A 143 7.97 -2.03 -26.44
C GLY A 143 8.10 -3.23 -27.39
N ASN A 144 7.38 -4.32 -27.12
CA ASN A 144 7.37 -5.51 -27.99
C ASN A 144 6.75 -5.20 -29.37
N VAL A 145 5.65 -4.44 -29.42
CA VAL A 145 5.03 -4.02 -30.70
C VAL A 145 5.99 -3.16 -31.52
N ILE A 146 6.79 -2.30 -30.89
CA ILE A 146 7.79 -1.47 -31.57
C ILE A 146 8.96 -2.31 -32.09
N ALA A 147 9.39 -3.31 -31.32
CA ALA A 147 10.45 -4.24 -31.72
C ALA A 147 10.04 -5.12 -32.91
N GLU A 148 8.81 -5.64 -32.91
CA GLU A 148 8.25 -6.43 -34.02
C GLU A 148 8.12 -5.60 -35.31
N ARG A 149 7.88 -4.28 -35.19
CA ARG A 149 7.82 -3.36 -36.34
C ARG A 149 9.20 -2.88 -36.83
N GLY A 150 10.29 -3.31 -36.20
CA GLY A 150 11.66 -3.03 -36.63
C GLY A 150 12.04 -1.54 -36.66
N GLN A 151 11.40 -0.68 -35.85
CA GLN A 151 11.60 0.78 -35.86
C GLN A 151 12.65 1.21 -34.82
N PRO A 152 13.94 1.38 -35.17
CA PRO A 152 15.02 1.50 -34.18
C PRO A 152 15.02 2.85 -33.46
N ARG A 153 14.44 3.88 -34.08
CA ARG A 153 14.36 5.24 -33.52
C ARG A 153 13.43 5.34 -32.30
N HIS A 154 12.43 4.45 -32.18
CA HIS A 154 11.46 4.46 -31.08
C HIS A 154 11.91 3.64 -29.86
N ILE A 155 12.82 2.69 -30.03
CA ILE A 155 13.38 1.90 -28.90
C ILE A 155 14.21 2.80 -27.98
N PHE A 156 14.92 3.77 -28.56
CA PHE A 156 15.75 4.72 -27.81
C PHE A 156 14.92 5.65 -26.90
N SER A 157 13.76 6.12 -27.37
CA SER A 157 12.87 6.97 -26.58
C SER A 157 12.22 6.20 -25.42
N LEU A 158 11.80 4.95 -25.62
CA LEU A 158 11.27 4.08 -24.55
C LEU A 158 12.29 3.81 -23.43
N LEU A 159 13.56 3.57 -23.78
CA LEU A 159 14.63 3.39 -22.79
C LEU A 159 14.85 4.65 -21.94
N GLN A 160 14.62 5.83 -22.53
CA GLN A 160 14.68 7.12 -21.84
C GLN A 160 13.49 7.30 -20.87
N THR A 161 12.30 6.80 -21.22
CA THR A 161 11.09 6.85 -20.38
C THR A 161 11.12 5.84 -19.23
N LEU A 162 11.68 4.65 -19.45
CA LEU A 162 11.75 3.57 -18.45
C LEU A 162 12.98 3.63 -17.53
N GLY A 163 14.03 4.36 -17.93
CA GLY A 163 15.27 4.51 -17.14
C GLY A 163 15.07 4.90 -15.66
N PRO A 164 14.19 5.86 -15.33
CA PRO A 164 13.89 6.23 -13.95
C PRO A 164 13.21 5.13 -13.12
N LEU A 165 12.40 4.24 -13.73
CA LEU A 165 11.70 3.15 -13.02
C LEU A 165 12.66 2.06 -12.54
N PHE A 166 13.80 1.88 -13.20
CA PHE A 166 14.83 0.91 -12.83
C PHE A 166 15.98 1.52 -12.02
N GLY A 167 15.87 2.80 -11.61
CA GLY A 167 16.95 3.50 -10.90
C GLY A 167 18.17 3.81 -11.79
N CYS A 168 18.02 3.74 -13.11
CA CYS A 168 19.08 4.06 -14.06
C CYS A 168 19.09 5.57 -14.34
N THR A 169 19.65 6.35 -13.43
CA THR A 169 20.00 7.75 -13.70
C THR A 169 21.20 7.81 -14.65
N ALA A 170 21.05 8.62 -15.69
CA ALA A 170 21.96 8.74 -16.82
C ALA A 170 23.33 9.28 -16.39
N GLU A 171 24.28 8.40 -16.09
CA GLU A 171 25.71 8.71 -16.09
C GLU A 171 26.45 7.74 -17.01
N GLY A 172 26.48 8.11 -18.30
CA GLY A 172 27.61 8.06 -19.23
C GLY A 172 28.38 6.76 -19.54
N ARG A 173 28.24 5.66 -18.77
CA ARG A 173 29.15 4.50 -18.88
C ARG A 173 28.47 3.15 -19.13
N TRP A 174 27.15 3.14 -19.33
CA TRP A 174 26.36 1.91 -19.54
C TRP A 174 25.83 1.73 -20.97
N HIS A 175 25.81 2.79 -21.79
CA HIS A 175 25.28 2.72 -23.17
C HIS A 175 25.97 1.64 -24.01
N ILE A 176 27.26 1.39 -23.81
CA ILE A 176 27.99 0.34 -24.53
C ILE A 176 27.60 -1.04 -23.98
N LYS A 177 27.53 -1.24 -22.65
CA LYS A 177 27.24 -2.56 -22.05
C LYS A 177 25.79 -3.01 -22.24
N ILE A 178 24.81 -2.10 -22.16
CA ILE A 178 23.40 -2.41 -22.46
C ILE A 178 23.23 -2.64 -23.96
N TYR A 179 23.90 -1.88 -24.83
CA TYR A 179 23.89 -2.16 -26.27
C TYR A 179 24.47 -3.54 -26.59
N TRP A 180 25.54 -3.98 -25.90
CA TRP A 180 26.06 -5.34 -26.04
C TRP A 180 25.11 -6.40 -25.46
N LEU A 181 24.46 -6.17 -24.32
CA LEU A 181 23.48 -7.10 -23.74
C LEU A 181 22.21 -7.22 -24.59
N VAL A 182 21.68 -6.11 -25.10
CA VAL A 182 20.54 -6.06 -26.02
C VAL A 182 20.93 -6.72 -27.35
N ARG A 183 22.16 -6.53 -27.85
CA ARG A 183 22.65 -7.19 -29.06
C ARG A 183 22.88 -8.69 -28.86
N ILE A 184 23.35 -9.13 -27.70
CA ILE A 184 23.47 -10.56 -27.33
C ILE A 184 22.08 -11.20 -27.22
N LEU A 185 21.11 -10.52 -26.59
CA LEU A 185 19.72 -10.97 -26.54
C LEU A 185 19.07 -11.00 -27.94
N PHE A 186 19.35 -10.01 -28.80
CA PHE A 186 18.86 -10.00 -30.18
C PHE A 186 19.49 -11.11 -31.03
N SER A 187 20.77 -11.46 -30.81
CA SER A 187 21.43 -12.59 -31.46
C SER A 187 20.86 -13.94 -31.00
N PHE A 188 20.46 -14.06 -29.73
CA PHE A 188 19.78 -15.26 -29.21
C PHE A 188 18.36 -15.42 -29.77
N ILE A 189 17.58 -14.35 -29.82
CA ILE A 189 16.22 -14.35 -30.38
C ILE A 189 16.26 -14.60 -31.90
N SER A 190 17.26 -14.08 -32.61
CA SER A 190 17.42 -14.29 -34.05
C SER A 190 17.86 -15.71 -34.41
N LEU A 191 18.55 -16.43 -33.52
CA LEU A 191 18.91 -17.84 -33.71
C LEU A 191 17.72 -18.79 -33.51
N GLU A 192 16.81 -18.49 -32.57
CA GLU A 192 15.56 -19.24 -32.42
C GLU A 192 14.57 -19.00 -33.57
N TRP A 193 14.60 -17.82 -34.20
CA TRP A 193 13.74 -17.50 -35.35
C TRP A 193 14.21 -18.17 -36.65
N VAL A 194 15.52 -18.30 -36.89
CA VAL A 194 16.07 -19.02 -38.05
C VAL A 194 15.84 -20.54 -37.92
N GLY A 195 15.82 -21.08 -36.69
CA GLY A 195 15.51 -22.49 -36.44
C GLY A 195 14.06 -22.92 -36.70
N LYS A 196 13.11 -21.97 -36.79
CA LYS A 196 11.68 -22.24 -37.04
C LYS A 196 11.23 -22.11 -38.50
N GLN A 197 12.08 -21.63 -39.41
CA GLN A 197 11.78 -21.55 -40.85
C GLN A 197 12.37 -22.72 -41.67
N GLY A 198 13.00 -23.69 -41.01
CA GLY A 198 13.71 -24.79 -41.66
C GLY A 198 13.00 -26.14 -41.70
N TYR A 199 11.66 -26.22 -41.74
CA TYR A 199 10.93 -27.45 -42.09
C TYR A 199 9.55 -27.13 -42.67
N CYS A 200 9.51 -26.67 -43.92
CA CYS A 200 8.43 -26.98 -44.85
C CYS A 200 9.10 -27.18 -46.20
N THR A 201 9.06 -28.42 -46.70
CA THR A 201 9.47 -28.86 -48.03
C THR A 201 8.77 -28.08 -49.13
#